data_AF-A0A6B3H293-F1
#
_entry.id   AF-A0A6B3H293-F1
#
_cell.length_a   1.000
_cell.length_b   1.000
_cell.length_c   1.000
_cell.angle_alpha   90.00
_cell.angle_beta   90.00
_cell.angle_gamma   90.00
#
_symmetry.space_group_name_H-M   'P 1'
#
loop_
_entity.id
_entity.type
_entity.pdbx_description
1 polymer ?
#
loop_
_entity_poly.entity_id
_entity_poly.type
_entity_poly.pdbx_seq_one_letter_code
_entity_poly.pdbx_strand_id
1 'polypeptide(L)'
;NEDVYAEEFGDLLATKSLYPPKLDKPGTALTGMGQGSLTSTPMQMAMVTAALANDGKLMQPHIVEELRGPDLSTLETNEPAEMSQAVSPETAKKVQE
;
A
#
# COMPACT_ATOMS: atom_id res chain seq x y z
N ASN A 1 18.54 3.13 -11.81
CA ASN A 1 17.21 2.48 -11.69
C ASN A 1 16.90 2.17 -10.22
N GLU A 2 17.13 3.12 -9.31
CA GLU A 2 16.72 2.98 -7.89
C GLU A 2 15.24 3.34 -7.70
N ASP A 3 14.66 4.16 -8.59
CA ASP A 3 13.25 4.61 -8.52
C ASP A 3 12.20 3.52 -8.80
N VAL A 4 12.64 2.32 -9.18
CA VAL A 4 11.77 1.16 -9.48
C VAL A 4 11.63 0.24 -8.26
N TYR A 5 12.53 0.33 -7.28
CA TYR A 5 12.58 -0.54 -6.11
C TYR A 5 12.29 0.28 -4.85
N ALA A 6 11.02 0.48 -4.52
CA ALA A 6 10.66 1.06 -3.24
C ALA A 6 10.59 -0.04 -2.17
N GLU A 7 11.43 0.06 -1.13
CA GLU A 7 11.38 -0.85 0.04
C GLU A 7 10.01 -0.85 0.73
N GLU A 8 9.17 0.15 0.45
CA GLU A 8 7.78 0.27 0.93
C GLU A 8 6.89 -0.92 0.54
N PHE A 9 7.25 -1.71 -0.48
CA PHE A 9 6.45 -2.83 -0.97
C PHE A 9 7.02 -4.22 -0.65
N GLY A 10 8.02 -4.31 0.24
CA GLY A 10 8.52 -5.60 0.71
C GLY A 10 9.24 -6.36 -0.40
N ASP A 11 8.74 -7.56 -0.74
CA ASP A 11 9.29 -8.40 -1.82
C ASP A 11 8.77 -8.03 -3.22
N LEU A 12 7.88 -7.04 -3.32
CA LEU A 12 7.26 -6.63 -4.57
C LEU A 12 8.04 -5.53 -5.28
N LEU A 13 8.13 -5.69 -6.61
CA LEU A 13 8.67 -4.67 -7.51
C LEU A 13 7.56 -3.70 -7.92
N ALA A 14 7.39 -2.63 -7.14
CA ALA A 14 6.45 -1.56 -7.46
C ALA A 14 7.08 -0.16 -7.29
N THR A 15 6.63 0.77 -8.12
CA THR A 15 7.02 2.18 -8.02
C THR A 15 6.05 2.94 -7.12
N LYS A 16 6.55 4.01 -6.50
CA LYS A 16 5.79 4.84 -5.56
C LYS A 16 4.93 5.88 -6.29
N SER A 17 3.73 6.08 -5.79
CA SER A 17 2.80 7.14 -6.18
C SER A 17 3.38 8.50 -5.82
N LEU A 18 3.15 9.48 -6.68
CA LEU A 18 3.68 10.82 -6.53
C LEU A 18 2.55 11.76 -6.11
N TYR A 19 2.66 12.30 -4.89
CA TYR A 19 1.80 13.36 -4.40
C TYR A 19 2.55 14.70 -4.48
N PRO A 20 1.99 15.76 -5.09
CA PRO A 20 2.68 17.04 -5.23
C PRO A 20 3.04 17.66 -3.86
N PRO A 21 4.29 18.10 -3.65
CA PRO A 21 4.74 18.57 -2.32
C PRO A 21 4.21 19.97 -1.95
N LYS A 22 3.73 20.74 -2.93
CA LYS A 22 3.17 22.08 -2.73
C LYS A 22 1.90 22.22 -3.57
N LEU A 23 0.77 22.44 -2.90
CA LEU A 23 -0.53 22.67 -3.51
C LEU A 23 -1.14 23.94 -2.92
N ASP A 24 -1.84 24.70 -3.76
CA ASP A 24 -2.74 25.75 -3.31
C ASP A 24 -4.09 25.14 -2.86
N LYS A 25 -5.00 25.95 -2.33
CA LYS A 25 -6.31 25.46 -1.86
C LYS A 25 -7.10 24.76 -2.98
N PRO A 26 -7.20 25.31 -4.21
CA PRO A 26 -7.83 24.62 -5.33
C PRO A 26 -7.14 23.29 -5.68
N GLY A 27 -5.80 23.25 -5.76
CA GLY A 27 -5.06 22.03 -6.06
C GLY A 27 -5.22 20.95 -5.01
N THR A 28 -5.34 21.33 -3.74
CA THR A 28 -5.65 20.40 -2.64
C THR A 28 -7.04 19.77 -2.83
N ALA A 29 -8.03 20.58 -3.18
CA ALA A 29 -9.38 20.07 -3.46
C ALA A 29 -9.42 19.12 -4.67
N LEU A 30 -8.68 19.46 -5.75
CA LEU A 30 -8.58 18.61 -6.93
C LEU A 30 -7.94 17.26 -6.61
N THR A 31 -6.79 17.26 -5.93
CA THR A 31 -6.09 16.03 -5.55
C THR A 31 -6.88 15.18 -4.56
N GLY A 32 -7.65 15.80 -3.66
CA GLY A 32 -8.58 15.10 -2.77
C GLY A 32 -9.69 14.34 -3.51
N MET A 33 -10.05 14.77 -4.72
CA MET A 33 -11.00 14.09 -5.61
C MET A 33 -10.31 13.19 -6.66
N GLY A 34 -9.00 12.95 -6.54
CA GLY A 34 -8.22 12.16 -7.50
C GLY A 34 -7.89 12.88 -8.81
N GLN A 35 -8.06 14.20 -8.88
CA GLN A 35 -7.71 15.03 -10.04
C GLN A 35 -6.42 15.85 -9.81
N GLY A 36 -5.90 16.45 -10.88
CA GLY A 36 -4.69 17.27 -10.84
C GLY A 36 -3.42 16.44 -11.00
N SER A 37 -2.33 16.89 -10.38
CA SER A 37 -0.99 16.29 -10.57
C SER A 37 -0.69 15.12 -9.62
N LEU A 38 -1.70 14.52 -9.01
CA LEU A 38 -1.55 13.27 -8.25
C LEU A 38 -1.40 12.10 -9.23
N THR A 39 -0.38 11.27 -9.04
CA THR A 39 -0.19 10.03 -9.81
C THR A 39 -0.22 8.85 -8.86
N SER A 40 -1.21 7.98 -9.00
CA SER A 40 -1.35 6.77 -8.18
C SER A 40 -0.99 5.51 -8.96
N THR A 41 -0.30 4.57 -8.33
CA THR A 41 -0.03 3.25 -8.92
C THR A 41 -1.15 2.25 -8.56
N PRO A 42 -1.48 1.30 -9.45
CA PRO A 42 -2.47 0.27 -9.13
C PRO A 42 -2.15 -0.49 -7.85
N MET A 43 -0.87 -0.76 -7.58
CA MET A 43 -0.43 -1.47 -6.37
C MET A 43 -0.76 -0.68 -5.10
N GLN A 44 -0.46 0.62 -5.05
CA GLN A 44 -0.82 1.42 -3.86
C GLN A 44 -2.32 1.58 -3.71
N MET A 45 -3.08 1.67 -4.80
CA MET A 45 -4.54 1.66 -4.71
C MET A 45 -5.07 0.33 -4.16
N ALA A 46 -4.46 -0.81 -4.54
CA ALA A 46 -4.79 -2.11 -3.95
C ALA A 46 -4.52 -2.13 -2.44
N MET A 47 -3.37 -1.60 -1.99
CA MET A 47 -3.07 -1.47 -0.56
C MET A 47 -4.07 -0.57 0.17
N VAL A 48 -4.47 0.56 -0.43
CA VAL A 48 -5.49 1.46 0.14
C VAL A 48 -6.82 0.72 0.32
N THR A 49 -7.26 -0.01 -0.70
CA THR A 49 -8.52 -0.79 -0.62
C THR A 49 -8.42 -1.94 0.38
N ALA A 50 -7.28 -2.62 0.46
CA ALA A 50 -7.03 -3.68 1.42
C ALA A 50 -7.01 -3.15 2.85
N ALA A 51 -6.38 -2.00 3.09
CA ALA A 51 -6.38 -1.34 4.40
C ALA A 51 -7.78 -0.93 4.82
N LEU A 52 -8.59 -0.37 3.91
CA LEU A 52 -9.99 -0.07 4.19
C LEU A 52 -10.77 -1.32 4.56
N ALA A 53 -10.61 -2.43 3.82
CA ALA A 53 -11.26 -3.70 4.14
C ALA A 53 -10.78 -4.32 5.46
N ASN A 54 -9.53 -4.06 5.86
CA ASN A 54 -8.88 -4.58 7.05
C ASN A 54 -8.95 -3.60 8.23
N ASP A 55 -10.13 -3.07 8.53
CA ASP A 55 -10.38 -2.16 9.67
C ASP A 55 -9.44 -0.93 9.73
N GLY A 56 -8.94 -0.47 8.59
CA GLY A 56 -8.02 0.65 8.47
C GLY A 56 -6.54 0.29 8.69
N LYS A 57 -6.19 -0.99 8.86
CA LYS A 57 -4.82 -1.47 9.06
C LYS A 57 -4.11 -1.69 7.74
N LEU A 58 -3.04 -0.94 7.54
CA LEU A 58 -2.17 -1.10 6.39
C LEU A 58 -1.19 -2.25 6.63
N MET A 59 -1.28 -3.29 5.81
CA MET A 59 -0.41 -4.47 5.87
C MET A 59 0.74 -4.33 4.88
N GLN A 60 1.89 -4.90 5.23
CA GLN A 60 3.02 -5.06 4.32
C GLN A 60 2.61 -6.05 3.22
N PRO A 61 2.57 -5.64 1.94
CA PRO A 61 2.25 -6.58 0.87
C PRO A 61 3.41 -7.56 0.68
N HIS A 62 3.07 -8.80 0.34
CA HIS A 62 4.02 -9.87 0.02
C HIS A 62 3.46 -10.72 -1.12
N ILE A 63 4.33 -11.30 -1.96
CA ILE A 63 3.94 -12.25 -3.01
C ILE A 63 4.49 -13.66 -2.77
N VAL A 64 5.59 -13.78 -2.04
CA VAL A 64 6.16 -15.07 -1.64
C VAL A 64 5.53 -15.49 -0.32
N GLU A 65 4.93 -16.69 -0.29
CA GLU A 65 4.35 -17.26 0.94
C GLU A 65 5.43 -18.00 1.76
N GLU A 66 6.23 -18.84 1.11
CA GLU A 66 7.29 -19.61 1.74
C GLU A 66 8.43 -19.92 0.75
N LEU A 67 9.65 -20.04 1.28
CA LEU A 67 10.81 -20.55 0.58
C LEU A 67 11.06 -21.99 1.02
N ARG A 68 11.10 -22.91 0.06
CA ARG A 68 11.37 -24.33 0.32
C ARG A 68 12.72 -24.76 -0.26
N GLY A 69 13.43 -25.59 0.50
CA GLY A 69 14.67 -26.21 0.09
C GLY A 69 14.47 -27.32 -0.96
N PRO A 70 15.55 -27.82 -1.59
CA PRO A 70 15.48 -28.93 -2.54
C PRO A 70 14.91 -30.23 -1.94
N ASP A 71 14.95 -30.35 -0.61
CA ASP A 71 14.40 -31.45 0.19
C ASP A 71 12.94 -31.18 0.63
N LEU A 72 12.31 -30.12 0.12
CA LEU A 72 10.99 -29.63 0.50
C LEU A 72 10.86 -29.13 1.94
N SER A 73 11.97 -28.96 2.66
CA SER A 73 11.96 -28.31 3.98
C SER A 73 11.63 -26.82 3.85
N THR A 74 10.82 -26.28 4.77
CA THR A 74 10.55 -24.85 4.82
C THR A 74 11.77 -24.12 5.38
N LEU A 75 12.35 -23.24 4.58
CA LEU A 75 13.51 -22.41 4.94
C LEU A 75 13.08 -21.08 5.53
N GLU A 76 12.03 -20.48 4.98
CA GLU A 76 11.48 -19.20 5.40
C GLU A 76 9.98 -19.15 5.10
N THR A 77 9.20 -18.51 5.98
CA THR A 77 7.76 -18.29 5.81
C THR A 77 7.49 -16.81 6.03
N ASN A 78 6.80 -16.18 5.08
CA ASN A 78 6.39 -14.79 5.21
C ASN A 78 5.10 -14.70 6.03
N GLU A 79 5.19 -14.04 7.17
CA GLU A 79 4.05 -13.81 8.05
C GLU A 79 3.44 -12.41 7.78
N PRO A 80 2.11 -12.25 7.88
CA PRO A 80 1.48 -10.94 7.73
C PRO A 80 2.02 -9.92 8.74
N ALA A 81 2.60 -8.84 8.23
CA ALA A 81 3.14 -7.75 9.06
C ALA A 81 2.30 -6.48 8.91
N GLU A 82 1.90 -5.88 10.03
CA GLU A 82 1.22 -4.58 10.05
C GLU A 82 2.24 -3.45 9.92
N MET A 83 2.06 -2.56 8.95
CA MET A 83 2.91 -1.38 8.77
C MET A 83 2.44 -0.21 9.64
N SER A 84 1.13 0.08 9.62
CA SER A 84 0.53 1.18 10.36
C SER A 84 -1.01 1.11 10.38
N GLN A 85 -1.63 1.94 11.23
CA GLN A 85 -3.06 2.21 11.20
C GLN A 85 -3.32 3.48 10.39
N ALA A 86 -3.89 3.35 9.19
CA ALA A 86 -4.14 4.48 8.29
C ALA A 86 -5.35 5.33 8.71
N VAL A 87 -6.42 4.66 9.14
CA VAL A 87 -7.66 5.28 9.65
C VAL A 87 -8.23 4.45 10.80
N SER A 88 -9.10 5.01 11.63
CA SER A 88 -9.74 4.21 12.69
C SER A 88 -10.65 3.11 12.11
N PRO A 89 -10.89 2.00 12.84
CA PRO A 89 -11.84 0.96 12.42
C PRO A 89 -13.25 1.51 12.16
N GLU A 90 -13.68 2.48 12.98
CA GLU A 90 -14.98 3.16 12.82
C GLU A 90 -15.05 3.97 11.52
N THR A 91 -13.95 4.65 11.16
CA THR A 91 -13.84 5.38 9.89
C THR A 91 -13.82 4.42 8.71
N ALA A 92 -13.02 3.34 8.78
CA ALA A 92 -12.93 2.34 7.72
C ALA A 92 -14.30 1.74 7.43
N LYS A 93 -15.04 1.34 8.48
CA LYS A 93 -16.37 0.77 8.35
C LYS A 93 -17.36 1.73 7.69
N LYS A 94 -17.35 3.01 8.05
CA LYS A 94 -18.21 4.03 7.41
C LYS A 94 -17.91 4.24 5.92
N VAL A 95 -16.70 3.95 5.47
CA VAL A 95 -16.31 4.06 4.05
C VAL A 95 -16.70 2.80 3.26
N GLN A 96 -16.87 1.65 3.92
CA GLN A 96 -17.30 0.40 3.30
C GLN A 96 -18.82 0.30 3.09
N GLU A 97 -19.61 1.04 3.89
CA GLU A 97 -21.07 1.15 3.77
C GLU A 97 -21.52 1.83 2.47
#